data_AF-A0A963ALM1-F1
#
_entry.id   AF-A0A963ALM1-F1
#
_cell.length_a   1.000
_cell.length_b   1.000
_cell.length_c   1.000
_cell.angle_alpha   90.00
_cell.angle_beta   90.00
_cell.angle_gamma   90.00
#
_symmetry.space_group_name_H-M   'P 1'
#
loop_
_entity.id
_entity.type
_entity.pdbx_description
1 polymer ?
#
loop_
_entity_poly.entity_id
_entity_poly.type
_entity_poly.pdbx_seq_one_letter_code
_entity_poly.pdbx_strand_id
1 'polypeptide(L)'
;MADKVKNNVSRMTLAGHRTTRSAMVALRYQQAELPPLNDLKGKEPQKLWVVHLREEHPPAFEDALEWFLLTTIAVTDNQIAEACIRRYRLRWRVEDWHRVPKSGCDTSIQTNRQWCQE
;
A
#
# COMPACT_ATOMS: atom_id res chain seq x y z
N MET A 1 5.04 -41.13 -34.93
CA MET A 1 5.36 -41.29 -33.50
C MET A 1 5.51 -39.89 -32.95
N ALA A 2 4.49 -39.38 -32.27
CA ALA A 2 4.33 -37.95 -31.99
C ALA A 2 5.16 -37.49 -30.77
N ASP A 3 5.78 -36.33 -30.93
CA ASP A 3 6.68 -35.67 -29.99
C ASP A 3 5.99 -35.30 -28.67
N LYS A 4 6.64 -35.65 -27.56
CA LYS A 4 6.24 -35.25 -26.20
C LYS A 4 6.59 -33.78 -25.97
N VAL A 5 5.60 -32.90 -26.13
CA VAL A 5 5.67 -31.51 -25.66
C VAL A 5 5.71 -31.51 -24.13
N LYS A 6 6.85 -31.10 -23.55
CA LYS A 6 6.99 -30.88 -22.11
C LYS A 6 6.46 -29.48 -21.78
N ASN A 7 5.24 -29.42 -21.24
CA ASN A 7 4.71 -28.19 -20.65
C ASN A 7 5.47 -27.88 -19.36
N ASN A 8 6.33 -26.87 -19.41
CA ASN A 8 7.03 -26.35 -18.25
C ASN A 8 6.16 -25.25 -17.60
N VAL A 9 5.21 -25.67 -16.77
CA VAL A 9 4.45 -24.72 -15.94
C VAL A 9 5.32 -24.37 -14.75
N SER A 10 6.08 -23.27 -14.87
CA SER A 10 6.81 -22.70 -13.75
C SER A 10 5.81 -22.31 -12.65
N ARG A 11 5.77 -23.08 -11.56
CA ARG A 11 5.07 -22.68 -10.33
C ARG A 11 5.74 -21.41 -9.82
N MET A 12 5.14 -20.26 -10.09
CA MET A 12 5.47 -19.03 -9.39
C MET A 12 4.94 -19.20 -7.96
N THR A 13 5.80 -19.60 -7.03
CA THR A 13 5.48 -19.67 -5.61
C THR A 13 5.19 -18.25 -5.13
N LEU A 14 3.90 -17.94 -4.95
CA LEU A 14 3.46 -16.75 -4.23
C LEU A 14 4.17 -16.73 -2.89
N ALA A 15 4.92 -15.65 -2.64
CA ALA A 15 5.73 -15.47 -1.45
C ALA A 15 4.90 -15.72 -0.19
N GLY A 16 5.26 -16.77 0.56
CA GLY A 16 4.90 -17.02 1.94
C GLY A 16 3.39 -17.14 2.23
N HIS A 17 2.98 -18.29 2.73
CA HIS A 17 1.67 -18.50 3.33
C HIS A 17 1.54 -17.64 4.62
N ARG A 18 1.32 -16.33 4.49
CA ARG A 18 1.08 -15.44 5.64
C ARG A 18 -0.28 -15.78 6.21
N THR A 19 -0.30 -16.41 7.39
CA THR A 19 -1.54 -16.73 8.09
C THR A 19 -2.24 -15.43 8.49
N THR A 20 -3.53 -15.34 8.20
CA THR A 20 -4.36 -14.23 8.66
C THR A 20 -4.33 -14.18 10.18
N ARG A 21 -4.00 -13.01 10.75
CA ARG A 21 -3.99 -12.78 12.20
C ARG A 21 -4.77 -11.53 12.57
N SER A 22 -5.32 -11.53 13.79
CA SER A 22 -5.87 -10.35 14.42
C SER A 22 -4.78 -9.65 15.22
N ALA A 23 -4.73 -8.32 15.15
CA ALA A 23 -3.79 -7.49 15.90
C ALA A 23 -4.56 -6.53 16.82
N MET A 24 -4.15 -6.45 18.09
CA MET A 24 -4.65 -5.41 18.98
C MET A 24 -3.78 -4.17 18.83
N VAL A 25 -4.41 -3.04 18.53
CA VAL A 25 -3.72 -1.82 18.13
C VAL A 25 -4.14 -0.66 19.02
N ALA A 26 -3.16 0.13 19.46
CA ALA A 26 -3.38 1.42 20.05
C ALA A 26 -3.64 2.46 18.95
N LEU A 27 -4.67 3.27 19.16
CA LEU A 27 -5.08 4.33 18.26
C LEU A 27 -4.83 5.68 18.92
N ARG A 28 -4.06 6.54 18.25
CA ARG A 28 -3.74 7.89 18.69
C ARG A 28 -3.96 8.86 17.54
N TYR A 29 -4.41 10.07 17.82
CA TYR A 29 -4.56 11.10 16.80
C TYR A 29 -4.29 12.49 17.37
N GLN A 30 -3.72 13.35 16.53
CA GLN A 30 -3.38 14.71 16.90
C GLN A 30 -3.38 15.61 15.66
N GLN A 31 -3.71 16.89 15.85
CA GLN A 31 -3.48 17.91 14.84
C GLN A 31 -2.00 18.31 14.82
N ALA A 32 -1.39 18.30 13.65
CA ALA A 32 -0.02 18.70 13.44
C ALA A 32 0.07 19.80 12.36
N GLU A 33 1.11 20.62 12.47
CA GLU A 33 1.45 21.61 11.47
C GLU A 33 2.70 21.17 10.74
N LEU A 34 2.61 21.03 9.42
CA LEU A 34 3.77 20.73 8.58
C LEU A 34 4.35 22.05 8.07
N PRO A 35 5.64 22.34 8.39
CA PRO A 35 6.30 23.50 7.82
C PRO A 35 6.45 23.33 6.30
N PRO A 36 6.52 24.43 5.55
CA PRO A 36 6.83 24.36 4.13
C PRO A 36 8.20 23.69 3.91
N LEU A 37 8.27 22.82 2.90
CA LEU A 37 9.53 22.25 2.42
C LEU A 37 10.47 23.39 1.97
N ASN A 38 11.78 23.16 2.00
CA ASN A 38 12.80 24.16 1.67
C ASN A 38 12.60 24.82 0.29
N ASP A 39 11.99 24.11 -0.66
CA ASP A 39 11.72 24.59 -2.02
C ASP A 39 10.42 25.42 -2.12
N LEU A 40 9.64 25.49 -1.03
CA LEU A 40 8.38 26.22 -0.89
C LEU A 40 8.52 27.43 0.06
N LYS A 41 9.71 28.03 0.13
CA LYS A 41 9.99 29.21 0.97
C LYS A 41 8.92 30.30 0.77
N GLY A 42 8.32 30.74 1.88
CA GLY A 42 7.30 31.79 1.90
C GLY A 42 5.84 31.30 1.91
N LYS A 43 5.59 29.99 1.90
CA LYS A 43 4.24 29.45 2.12
C LYS A 43 3.94 29.23 3.60
N GLU A 44 2.68 29.42 3.97
CA GLU A 44 2.20 29.17 5.33
C GLU A 44 2.27 27.67 5.70
N PRO A 45 2.56 27.34 6.97
CA PRO A 45 2.49 25.97 7.47
C PRO A 45 1.11 25.36 7.23
N GLN A 46 1.08 24.11 6.75
CA GLN A 46 -0.18 23.42 6.50
C GLN A 46 -0.62 22.69 7.77
N LYS A 47 -1.84 22.98 8.23
CA LYS A 47 -2.47 22.23 9.32
C LYS A 47 -3.12 20.97 8.77
N LEU A 48 -2.86 19.84 9.41
CA LEU A 48 -3.41 18.53 9.08
C LEU A 48 -3.53 17.67 10.34
N TRP A 49 -4.17 16.52 10.20
CA TRP A 49 -4.34 15.55 11.27
C TRP A 49 -3.49 14.33 10.98
N VAL A 50 -2.88 13.82 12.04
CA VAL A 50 -2.11 12.57 12.05
C VAL A 50 -2.90 11.55 12.83
N VAL A 51 -3.14 10.39 12.22
CA VAL A 51 -3.67 9.20 12.88
C VAL A 51 -2.55 8.17 12.96
N HIS A 52 -2.13 7.84 14.18
CA HIS A 52 -1.13 6.82 14.46
C HIS A 52 -1.81 5.56 14.98
N LEU A 53 -1.51 4.45 14.31
CA LEU A 53 -1.96 3.12 14.68
C LEU A 53 -0.73 2.26 14.95
N ARG A 54 -0.64 1.62 16.11
CA ARG A 54 0.47 0.72 16.43
C ARG A 54 0.01 -0.52 17.17
N GLU A 55 0.51 -1.67 16.78
CA GLU A 55 0.33 -2.93 17.50
C GLU A 55 1.14 -2.91 18.82
N GLU A 56 0.43 -3.05 19.95
CA GLU A 56 1.03 -2.98 21.29
C GLU A 56 1.79 -4.27 21.65
N HIS A 57 1.29 -5.42 21.20
CA HIS A 57 1.84 -6.74 21.50
C HIS A 57 2.02 -7.56 20.22
N PRO A 58 3.06 -7.27 19.42
CA PRO A 58 3.32 -8.04 18.22
C PRO A 58 3.71 -9.49 18.55
N PRO A 59 3.36 -10.47 17.71
CA PRO A 59 3.80 -11.84 17.86
C PRO A 59 5.33 -11.94 17.74
N ALA A 60 5.90 -12.94 18.43
CA ALA A 60 7.34 -13.18 18.36
C ALA A 60 7.78 -13.41 16.91
N PHE A 61 8.89 -12.79 16.52
CA PHE A 61 9.51 -12.91 15.20
C PHE A 61 8.71 -12.26 14.03
N GLU A 62 7.71 -11.42 14.32
CA GLU A 62 7.04 -10.58 13.32
C GLU A 62 7.20 -9.08 13.64
N ASP A 63 7.30 -8.26 12.60
CA ASP A 63 7.27 -6.81 12.76
C ASP A 63 5.89 -6.33 13.21
N ALA A 64 5.87 -5.37 14.13
CA ALA A 64 4.64 -4.75 14.60
C ALA A 64 3.94 -3.99 13.47
N LEU A 65 2.62 -4.10 13.41
CA LEU A 65 1.83 -3.24 12.53
C LEU A 65 1.93 -1.79 13.03
N GLU A 66 2.49 -0.88 12.24
CA GLU A 66 2.56 0.54 12.56
C GLU A 66 2.22 1.39 11.34
N TRP A 67 1.22 2.28 11.46
CA TRP A 67 0.79 3.20 10.42
C TRP A 67 0.73 4.64 10.93
N PHE A 68 1.21 5.57 10.11
CA PHE A 68 0.99 7.00 10.24
C PHE A 68 0.17 7.47 9.04
N LEU A 69 -1.06 7.91 9.28
CA LEU A 69 -1.96 8.40 8.26
C LEU A 69 -2.10 9.91 8.39
N LEU A 70 -1.78 10.64 7.32
CA LEU A 70 -1.99 12.07 7.24
C LEU A 70 -3.33 12.35 6.55
N THR A 71 -4.15 13.21 7.14
CA THR A 71 -5.47 13.55 6.61
C THR A 71 -5.82 15.00 6.84
N THR A 72 -6.57 15.60 5.91
CA THR A 72 -7.15 16.94 6.06
C THR A 72 -8.49 16.92 6.79
N ILE A 73 -9.10 15.74 6.94
CA ILE A 73 -10.33 15.55 7.72
C ILE A 73 -10.00 15.77 9.20
N ALA A 74 -10.80 16.55 9.91
CA ALA A 74 -10.64 16.76 11.34
C ALA A 74 -10.94 15.47 12.12
N VAL A 75 -9.97 14.97 12.88
CA VAL A 75 -10.08 13.74 13.66
C VAL A 75 -10.27 14.10 15.13
N THR A 76 -11.49 14.50 15.49
CA THR A 76 -11.80 14.97 16.85
C THR A 76 -12.25 13.86 17.80
N ASP A 77 -12.55 12.68 17.26
CA ASP A 77 -13.01 11.52 18.03
C ASP A 77 -12.53 10.19 17.41
N ASN A 78 -12.73 9.11 18.16
CA ASN A 78 -12.33 7.76 17.78
C ASN A 78 -13.09 7.23 16.55
N GLN A 79 -14.36 7.61 16.37
CA GLN A 79 -15.20 7.11 15.27
C GLN A 79 -14.69 7.64 13.93
N ILE A 80 -14.25 8.90 13.90
CA ILE A 80 -13.64 9.52 12.72
C ILE A 80 -12.28 8.87 12.44
N ALA A 81 -11.46 8.64 13.47
CA ALA A 81 -10.15 7.98 13.32
C ALA A 81 -10.29 6.57 12.74
N GLU A 82 -11.24 5.78 13.23
CA GLU A 82 -11.58 4.45 12.70
C GLU A 82 -12.08 4.52 11.26
N ALA A 83 -12.88 5.53 10.90
CA ALA A 83 -13.32 5.72 9.53
C ALA A 83 -12.15 6.06 8.59
N CYS A 84 -11.16 6.83 9.04
CA CYS A 84 -9.92 7.08 8.29
C CYS A 84 -9.14 5.78 8.04
N ILE A 85 -9.00 4.94 9.07
CA ILE A 85 -8.33 3.63 8.95
C ILE A 85 -9.11 2.73 7.98
N ARG A 86 -10.43 2.67 8.09
CA ARG A 86 -11.28 1.88 7.18
C ARG A 86 -11.10 2.30 5.72
N ARG A 87 -11.02 3.60 5.45
CA ARG A 87 -10.72 4.13 4.10
C ARG A 87 -9.32 3.70 3.65
N TYR A 88 -8.31 3.82 4.50
CA TYR A 88 -6.94 3.45 4.16
C TYR A 88 -6.75 1.95 3.89
N ARG A 89 -7.49 1.07 4.60
CA ARG A 89 -7.50 -0.38 4.34
C ARG A 89 -7.90 -0.73 2.90
N LEU A 90 -8.63 0.14 2.20
CA LEU A 90 -9.04 -0.06 0.81
C LEU A 90 -7.97 0.36 -0.20
N ARG A 91 -6.84 0.94 0.23
CA ARG A 91 -5.75 1.38 -0.65
C ARG A 91 -5.26 0.26 -1.58
N TRP A 92 -5.18 -0.97 -1.06
CA TRP A 92 -4.69 -2.15 -1.78
C TRP A 92 -5.51 -2.50 -3.02
N ARG A 93 -6.77 -2.05 -3.11
CA ARG A 93 -7.61 -2.29 -4.29
C ARG A 93 -7.00 -1.74 -5.59
N VAL A 94 -6.21 -0.66 -5.50
CA VAL A 94 -5.51 -0.12 -6.68
C VAL A 94 -4.41 -1.07 -7.17
N GLU A 95 -3.77 -1.80 -6.26
CA GLU A 95 -2.73 -2.77 -6.59
C GLU A 95 -3.33 -4.02 -7.24
N ASP A 96 -4.48 -4.48 -6.74
CA ASP A 96 -5.23 -5.57 -7.38
C ASP A 96 -5.66 -5.18 -8.80
N TRP A 97 -6.13 -3.95 -9.02
CA TRP A 97 -6.44 -3.45 -10.37
C TRP A 97 -5.19 -3.43 -11.26
N HIS A 98 -4.03 -2.99 -10.75
CA HIS A 98 -2.78 -3.02 -11.49
C HIS A 98 -2.18 -4.43 -11.69
N ARG A 99 -2.63 -5.45 -10.94
CA ARG A 99 -2.17 -6.84 -11.08
C ARG A 99 -2.82 -7.53 -12.27
N VAL A 100 -4.11 -7.30 -12.51
CA VAL A 100 -4.88 -7.96 -13.57
C VAL A 100 -4.24 -7.80 -14.97
N PRO A 101 -3.83 -6.59 -15.42
CA PRO A 101 -3.15 -6.43 -16.71
C PRO A 101 -1.79 -7.13 -16.80
N LYS A 102 -1.10 -7.31 -15.67
CA LYS A 102 0.27 -7.86 -15.61
C LYS A 102 0.30 -9.38 -15.54
N SER A 103 -0.76 -10.03 -15.02
CA SER A 103 -0.81 -11.48 -14.83
C SER A 103 -1.86 -12.19 -15.66
N GLY A 104 -2.82 -11.46 -16.26
CA GLY A 104 -3.98 -12.04 -16.96
C GLY A 104 -3.92 -11.93 -18.49
N CYS A 105 -3.01 -11.14 -19.03
CA CYS A 105 -2.77 -11.07 -20.47
C CYS A 105 -1.28 -11.30 -20.69
N ASP A 106 -0.92 -12.31 -21.48
CA ASP A 106 0.41 -12.43 -22.07
C ASP A 106 0.65 -11.22 -22.97
N THR A 107 0.91 -10.07 -22.36
CA THR A 107 1.70 -9.04 -23.01
C THR A 107 3.12 -9.58 -22.97
N SER A 108 3.42 -10.49 -23.89
CA SER A 108 4.72 -10.45 -24.53
C SER A 108 4.90 -9.01 -24.96
N ILE A 109 5.60 -8.24 -24.14
CA ILE A 109 6.08 -6.92 -24.50
C ILE A 109 7.06 -7.20 -25.63
N GLN A 110 6.54 -7.32 -26.86
CA GLN A 110 7.32 -7.05 -28.04
C GLN A 110 7.74 -5.60 -27.83
N THR A 111 8.96 -5.46 -27.36
CA THR A 111 9.64 -4.18 -27.27
C THR A 111 9.77 -3.73 -28.72
N ASN A 112 8.77 -3.00 -29.22
CA ASN A 112 8.88 -2.35 -30.52
C ASN A 112 9.85 -1.18 -30.34
N ARG A 113 11.15 -1.47 -30.42
CA ARG A 113 12.25 -0.51 -30.61
C ARG A 113 12.13 0.08 -32.02
N GLN A 114 11.04 0.79 -32.31
CA GLN A 114 10.88 1.48 -33.58
C GLN A 114 10.08 2.76 -33.39
N TRP A 115 10.66 3.68 -32.59
CA TRP A 115 10.26 5.09 -32.50
C TRP A 115 11.52 5.97 -32.51
N CYS A 116 12.39 5.78 -33.51
CA CYS A 116 13.55 6.66 -33.73
C CYS A 116 14.05 6.76 -35.18
N GLN A 117 13.27 6.39 -36.19
CA GLN A 117 13.56 6.70 -37.60
C GLN A 117 12.22 6.84 -38.34
N GLU A 118 11.77 8.08 -38.50
CA GLU A 118 11.29 8.73 -39.75
C GLU A 118 10.72 10.11 -39.41
#